data_AF-A0A944JK02-F1
#
_entry.id   AF-A0A944JK02-F1
#
_cell.length_a   1.000
_cell.length_b   1.000
_cell.length_c   1.000
_cell.angle_alpha   90.00
_cell.angle_beta   90.00
_cell.angle_gamma   90.00
#
_symmetry.space_group_name_H-M   'P 1'
#
loop_
_entity.id
_entity.type
_entity.pdbx_description
1 polymer ?
#
loop_
_entity_poly.entity_id
_entity_poly.type
_entity_poly.pdbx_seq_one_letter_code
_entity_poly.pdbx_strand_id
1 'polypeptide(L)'
;MSTRTSYTRDVLVEAATQCGDIDEVIAHLRTPPYERLGRYLMARFAHFGIDVSHFRPTGRRVPPTEEELRQAVAKAIGIASTLRHLDRPDNGTQRALLRKWIAAAAIDTSHHLGQGHSKGKPGPTQARPADEVLVKHGRDRRTRAVALRRALDEIGVPEHCESCGSAPEWRGRPMTLEVDHINGDWSDDRRQNLRLLCPNCHSITSTWCRGGRRKR
;
A
#
# COMPACT_ATOMS: atom_id res chain seq x y z
N MET A 1 -12.39 35.38 27.76
CA MET A 1 -12.62 36.25 26.60
C MET A 1 -11.51 35.98 25.60
N SER A 2 -11.80 35.34 24.47
CA SER A 2 -10.78 34.99 23.48
C SER A 2 -10.43 36.24 22.69
N THR A 3 -9.26 36.84 22.93
CA THR A 3 -8.77 37.98 22.16
C THR A 3 -8.57 37.52 20.73
N ARG A 4 -9.34 38.08 19.78
CA ARG A 4 -9.12 37.85 18.35
C ARG A 4 -7.75 38.43 18.01
N THR A 5 -6.73 37.59 17.85
CA THR A 5 -5.41 38.00 17.35
C THR A 5 -5.61 38.64 15.98
N SER A 6 -5.46 39.96 15.94
CA SER A 6 -5.62 40.77 14.73
C SER A 6 -4.25 40.94 14.08
N TYR A 7 -4.00 40.18 13.00
CA TYR A 7 -2.78 40.33 12.20
C TYR A 7 -2.90 41.55 11.29
N THR A 8 -2.78 42.75 11.87
CA THR A 8 -2.76 44.01 11.12
C THR A 8 -1.47 44.15 10.32
N ARG A 9 -1.45 45.09 9.37
CA ARG A 9 -0.26 45.38 8.57
C ARG A 9 0.93 45.74 9.45
N ASP A 10 0.73 46.62 10.43
CA ASP A 10 1.83 47.15 11.26
C ASP A 10 2.49 46.06 12.11
N VAL A 11 1.67 45.19 12.71
CA VAL A 11 2.16 44.03 13.49
C VAL A 11 2.99 43.09 12.61
N LEU A 12 2.59 42.88 11.36
CA LEU A 12 3.34 42.03 10.43
C LEU A 12 4.62 42.72 9.93
N VAL A 13 4.61 44.04 9.70
CA VAL A 13 5.83 44.78 9.32
C VAL A 13 6.86 44.67 10.44
N GLU A 14 6.45 44.87 11.69
CA GLU A 14 7.32 44.69 12.85
C GLU A 14 7.89 43.27 12.91
N ALA A 15 7.03 42.25 12.82
CA ALA A 15 7.46 40.85 12.84
C ALA A 15 8.42 40.51 11.68
N ALA A 16 8.21 41.05 10.48
CA ALA A 16 9.10 40.81 9.32
C ALA A 16 10.51 41.36 9.53
N THR A 17 10.64 42.46 10.29
CA THR A 17 11.95 43.07 10.58
C THR A 17 12.71 42.39 11.71
N GLN A 18 12.00 41.77 12.66
CA GLN A 18 12.59 41.16 13.85
C GLN A 18 12.83 39.65 13.73
N CYS A 19 12.20 38.98 12.74
CA CYS A 19 12.28 37.54 12.57
C CYS A 19 13.01 37.14 11.28
N GLY A 20 13.68 35.99 11.34
CA GLY A 20 14.39 35.36 10.24
C GLY A 20 13.68 34.15 9.65
N ASP A 21 12.57 33.67 10.24
CA ASP A 21 11.71 32.63 9.68
C ASP A 21 10.27 32.69 10.22
N ILE A 22 9.37 31.87 9.64
CA ILE A 22 7.94 31.89 10.00
C ILE A 22 7.65 31.30 11.39
N ASP A 23 8.51 30.41 11.91
CA ASP A 23 8.34 29.82 13.24
C ASP A 23 8.72 30.86 14.31
N GLU A 24 9.78 31.63 14.07
CA GLU A 24 10.14 32.82 14.86
C GLU A 24 9.02 33.87 14.86
N VAL A 25 8.38 34.12 13.70
CA VAL A 25 7.20 35.01 13.64
C VAL A 25 6.05 34.49 14.51
N ILE A 26 5.75 33.19 14.47
CA ILE A 26 4.68 32.61 15.30
C ILE A 26 5.01 32.75 16.80
N ALA A 27 6.27 32.53 17.18
CA ALA A 27 6.75 32.71 18.54
C ALA A 27 6.68 34.18 18.97
N HIS A 28 7.11 35.11 18.10
CA HIS A 28 7.09 36.55 18.32
C HIS A 28 5.67 37.08 18.53
N LEU A 29 4.72 36.63 17.71
CA LEU A 29 3.29 36.97 17.81
C LEU A 29 2.58 36.26 18.98
N ARG A 30 3.30 35.47 19.78
CA ARG A 30 2.80 34.72 20.96
C ARG A 30 1.52 33.95 20.66
N THR A 31 1.38 33.47 19.43
CA THR A 31 0.19 32.76 18.97
C THR A 31 0.41 31.26 19.14
N PRO A 32 -0.54 30.50 19.72
CA PRO A 32 -0.45 29.05 19.75
C PRO A 32 -0.28 28.51 18.31
N PRO A 33 0.78 27.75 18.00
CA PRO A 33 0.98 27.22 16.67
C PRO A 33 -0.14 26.23 16.34
N TYR A 34 -0.75 26.39 15.17
CA TYR A 34 -1.64 25.38 14.59
C TYR A 34 -1.25 25.16 13.12
N GLU A 35 -1.61 24.00 12.58
CA GLU A 35 -1.08 23.43 11.32
C GLU A 35 -1.08 24.40 10.12
N ARG A 36 -2.06 25.32 10.04
CA ARG A 36 -2.22 26.25 8.91
C ARG A 36 -1.71 27.66 9.17
N LEU A 37 -1.27 27.98 10.39
CA LEU A 37 -0.93 29.35 10.80
C LEU A 37 0.23 29.91 9.96
N GLY A 38 1.31 29.16 9.77
CA GLY A 38 2.45 29.62 8.96
C GLY A 38 2.05 29.96 7.53
N ARG A 39 1.23 29.11 6.89
CA ARG A 39 0.70 29.38 5.53
C ARG A 39 -0.18 30.62 5.50
N TYR A 40 -1.03 30.80 6.51
CA TYR A 40 -1.91 31.97 6.62
C TYR A 40 -1.10 33.26 6.79
N LEU A 41 -0.07 33.26 7.64
CA LEU A 41 0.82 34.40 7.84
C LEU A 41 1.60 34.75 6.57
N MET A 42 2.13 33.75 5.86
CA MET A 42 2.79 33.97 4.56
C MET A 42 1.84 34.62 3.53
N ALA A 43 0.57 34.18 3.48
CA ALA A 43 -0.43 34.81 2.63
C ALA A 43 -0.76 36.25 3.06
N ARG A 44 -0.71 36.56 4.36
CA ARG A 44 -0.91 37.92 4.89
C ARG A 44 0.27 38.85 4.58
N PHE A 45 1.51 38.38 4.67
CA PHE A 45 2.68 39.14 4.22
C PHE A 45 2.55 39.53 2.75
N ALA A 46 2.20 38.57 1.89
CA ALA A 46 1.97 38.82 0.47
C ALA A 46 0.80 39.80 0.22
N HIS A 47 -0.32 39.64 0.94
CA HIS A 47 -1.48 40.53 0.84
C HIS A 47 -1.14 42.00 1.16
N PHE A 48 -0.25 42.23 2.14
CA PHE A 48 0.19 43.57 2.53
C PHE A 48 1.42 44.09 1.79
N GLY A 49 1.99 43.30 0.86
CA GLY A 49 3.19 43.65 0.12
C GLY A 49 4.43 43.80 1.02
N ILE A 50 4.52 43.04 2.10
CA ILE A 50 5.66 43.04 3.02
C ILE A 50 6.72 42.08 2.46
N ASP A 51 7.93 42.58 2.25
CA ASP A 51 9.05 41.74 1.81
C ASP A 51 9.50 40.81 2.96
N VAL A 52 9.50 39.51 2.68
CA VAL A 52 9.94 38.43 3.56
C VAL A 52 10.88 37.47 2.83
N SER A 53 11.54 37.96 1.77
CA SER A 53 12.49 37.18 0.97
C SER A 53 13.69 36.67 1.78
N HIS A 54 14.03 37.34 2.89
CA HIS A 54 15.08 36.93 3.82
C HIS A 54 14.67 35.79 4.76
N PHE A 55 13.39 35.43 4.82
CA PHE A 55 12.93 34.36 5.70
C PHE A 55 13.49 33.00 5.27
N ARG A 56 14.10 32.28 6.22
CA ARG A 56 14.56 30.91 6.01
C ARG A 56 13.33 30.01 5.81
N PRO A 57 13.32 29.15 4.77
CA PRO A 57 12.24 28.20 4.60
C PRO A 57 12.17 27.25 5.80
N THR A 58 11.06 27.27 6.54
CA THR A 58 10.83 26.30 7.62
C THR A 58 10.44 24.95 7.05
N GLY A 59 10.93 23.86 7.65
CA GLY A 59 10.63 22.49 7.24
C GLY A 59 11.23 22.05 5.88
N ARG A 60 11.96 22.91 5.16
CA ARG A 60 12.64 22.50 3.91
C ARG A 60 13.92 21.76 4.25
N ARG A 61 13.82 20.43 4.38
CA ARG A 61 15.00 19.57 4.51
C ARG A 61 15.96 19.83 3.34
N VAL A 62 17.18 20.24 3.66
CA VAL A 62 18.26 20.45 2.68
C VAL A 62 18.43 19.17 1.86
N PRO A 63 18.63 19.23 0.53
CA PRO A 63 18.95 18.04 -0.26
C PRO A 63 20.16 17.29 0.32
N PRO A 64 20.17 15.95 0.29
CA PRO A 64 21.37 15.19 0.62
C PRO A 64 22.53 15.59 -0.28
N THR A 65 23.74 15.56 0.27
CA THR A 65 24.97 15.67 -0.53
C THR A 65 25.09 14.48 -1.48
N GLU A 66 25.88 14.65 -2.55
CA GLU A 66 26.13 13.57 -3.51
C GLU A 66 26.72 12.32 -2.83
N GLU A 67 27.62 12.52 -1.86
CA GLU A 67 28.25 11.43 -1.12
C GLU A 67 27.25 10.67 -0.24
N GLU A 68 26.42 11.39 0.53
CA GLU A 68 25.34 10.76 1.30
C GLU A 68 24.39 9.96 0.41
N LEU A 69 24.08 10.51 -0.78
CA LEU A 69 23.20 9.85 -1.73
C LEU A 69 23.83 8.57 -2.29
N ARG A 70 25.12 8.60 -2.67
CA ARG A 70 25.85 7.43 -3.18
C ARG A 70 25.92 6.33 -2.12
N GLN A 71 26.24 6.68 -0.88
CA GLN A 71 26.27 5.74 0.24
C GLN A 71 24.89 5.13 0.53
N ALA A 72 23.83 5.94 0.52
CA ALA A 72 22.47 5.47 0.78
C ALA A 72 21.94 4.56 -0.35
N VAL A 73 22.26 4.86 -1.61
CA VAL A 73 21.87 4.05 -2.77
C VAL A 73 22.61 2.71 -2.78
N ALA A 74 23.91 2.70 -2.45
CA ALA A 74 24.72 1.49 -2.40
C ALA A 74 24.23 0.48 -1.34
N LYS A 75 23.78 0.98 -0.18
CA LYS A 75 23.24 0.13 0.92
C LYS A 75 21.80 -0.32 0.70
N ALA A 76 21.07 0.32 -0.21
CA ALA A 76 19.65 0.09 -0.41
C ALA A 76 19.34 -0.97 -1.47
N ILE A 77 18.27 -1.73 -1.23
CA ILE A 77 17.67 -2.67 -2.20
C ILE A 77 16.55 -2.03 -3.04
N GLY A 78 16.33 -0.72 -2.87
CA GLY A 78 15.26 0.03 -3.52
C GLY A 78 15.02 1.41 -2.90
N ILE A 79 14.19 2.22 -3.59
CA ILE A 79 13.85 3.61 -3.23
C ILE A 79 13.41 3.78 -1.77
N ALA A 80 12.53 2.91 -1.27
CA ALA A 80 12.04 3.01 0.11
C ALA A 80 13.15 2.80 1.15
N SER A 81 14.06 1.83 0.92
CA SER A 81 15.24 1.65 1.77
C SER A 81 16.23 2.81 1.65
N THR A 82 16.41 3.38 0.45
CA THR A 82 17.25 4.57 0.27
C THR A 82 16.73 5.76 1.08
N LEU A 83 15.41 6.01 1.04
CA LEU A 83 14.79 7.06 1.87
C LEU A 83 14.98 6.80 3.37
N ARG A 84 14.87 5.54 3.83
CA ARG A 84 15.16 5.17 5.22
C ARG A 84 16.61 5.44 5.61
N HIS A 85 17.58 5.11 4.75
CA HIS A 85 19.00 5.42 5.01
C HIS A 85 19.30 6.91 5.05
N LEU A 86 18.50 7.73 4.35
CA LEU A 86 18.57 9.19 4.37
C LEU A 86 17.72 9.83 5.48
N ASP A 87 17.16 9.02 6.39
CA ASP A 87 16.22 9.43 7.44
C ASP A 87 15.03 10.27 6.90
N ARG A 88 14.53 9.93 5.71
CA ARG A 88 13.44 10.64 5.03
C ARG A 88 12.15 9.85 5.00
N PRO A 89 10.99 10.52 5.12
CA PRO A 89 9.71 9.84 5.06
C PRO A 89 9.47 9.27 3.67
N ASP A 90 8.91 8.07 3.63
CA ASP A 90 8.54 7.41 2.39
C ASP A 90 7.18 7.90 1.88
N ASN A 91 7.18 8.95 1.05
CA ASN A 91 5.99 9.50 0.41
C ASN A 91 6.26 9.90 -1.04
N GLY A 92 5.19 10.18 -1.80
CA GLY A 92 5.29 10.49 -3.24
C GLY A 92 6.24 11.64 -3.56
N THR A 93 6.20 12.72 -2.76
CA THR A 93 7.06 13.89 -2.92
C THR A 93 8.54 13.54 -2.70
N GLN A 94 8.88 12.85 -1.61
CA GLN A 94 10.26 12.44 -1.33
C GLN A 94 10.77 11.42 -2.36
N ARG A 95 9.93 10.49 -2.82
CA ARG A 95 10.29 9.56 -3.91
C ARG A 95 10.60 10.29 -5.21
N ALA A 96 9.84 11.33 -5.55
CA ALA A 96 10.08 12.15 -6.74
C ALA A 96 11.38 12.95 -6.61
N LEU A 97 11.64 13.55 -5.44
CA LEU A 97 12.89 14.25 -5.17
C LEU A 97 14.11 13.32 -5.23
N LEU A 98 14.02 12.15 -4.61
CA LEU A 98 15.11 11.17 -4.62
C LEU A 98 15.47 10.74 -6.05
N ARG A 99 14.48 10.49 -6.92
CA ARG A 99 14.75 10.18 -8.33
C ARG A 99 15.45 11.33 -9.06
N LYS A 100 15.06 12.58 -8.78
CA LYS A 100 15.74 13.76 -9.35
C LYS A 100 17.19 13.84 -8.89
N TRP A 101 17.47 13.62 -7.60
CA TRP A 101 18.83 13.65 -7.08
C TRP A 101 19.70 12.53 -7.64
N ILE A 102 19.17 11.29 -7.72
CA ILE A 102 19.88 10.14 -8.30
C ILE A 102 20.24 10.40 -9.76
N ALA A 103 19.28 10.93 -10.54
CA ALA A 103 19.51 11.26 -11.95
C ALA A 103 20.54 12.38 -12.12
N ALA A 104 20.46 13.44 -11.30
CA ALA A 104 21.42 14.55 -11.34
C ALA A 104 22.85 14.13 -10.99
N ALA A 105 23.00 13.17 -10.07
CA ALA A 105 24.29 12.62 -9.66
C ALA A 105 24.77 11.42 -10.51
N ALA A 106 24.01 11.03 -11.54
CA ALA A 106 24.29 9.87 -12.40
C ALA A 106 24.62 8.57 -11.62
N ILE A 107 23.91 8.33 -10.52
CA ILE A 107 24.15 7.15 -9.67
C ILE A 107 23.42 5.93 -10.24
N ASP A 108 24.13 4.83 -10.41
CA ASP A 108 23.52 3.56 -10.84
C ASP A 108 22.61 2.98 -9.74
N THR A 109 21.43 2.53 -10.16
CA THR A 109 20.43 1.87 -9.29
C THR A 109 19.99 0.53 -9.86
N SER A 110 20.75 -0.06 -10.79
CA SER A 110 20.39 -1.32 -11.45
C SER A 110 20.20 -2.48 -10.46
N HIS A 111 20.91 -2.46 -9.32
CA HIS A 111 20.79 -3.43 -8.23
C HIS A 111 19.51 -3.28 -7.39
N HIS A 112 18.72 -2.22 -7.57
CA HIS A 112 17.48 -2.03 -6.83
C HIS A 112 16.42 -3.03 -7.29
N LEU A 113 16.06 -3.97 -6.41
CA LEU A 113 15.15 -5.08 -6.70
C LEU A 113 13.67 -4.66 -6.72
N GLY A 114 13.32 -3.53 -6.11
CA GLY A 114 11.94 -3.03 -6.05
C GLY A 114 10.97 -4.06 -5.46
N GLN A 115 9.90 -4.39 -6.19
CA GLN A 115 8.93 -5.43 -5.77
C GLN A 115 9.50 -6.86 -5.85
N GLY A 116 10.65 -7.04 -6.48
CA GLY A 116 11.34 -8.33 -6.61
C GLY A 116 12.16 -8.75 -5.39
N HIS A 117 12.35 -7.89 -4.38
CA HIS A 117 13.19 -8.21 -3.21
C HIS A 117 12.70 -9.42 -2.38
N SER A 118 11.41 -9.75 -2.52
CA SER A 118 10.75 -10.88 -1.88
C SER A 118 10.38 -12.00 -2.87
N LYS A 119 10.73 -11.87 -4.16
CA LYS A 119 10.40 -12.89 -5.15
C LYS A 119 11.14 -14.18 -4.83
N GLY A 120 10.41 -15.29 -4.76
CA GLY A 120 10.95 -16.62 -4.42
C GLY A 120 11.17 -16.86 -2.93
N LYS A 121 10.95 -15.87 -2.06
CA LYS A 121 10.97 -16.06 -0.60
C LYS A 121 9.59 -16.50 -0.14
N PRO A 122 9.48 -17.47 0.78
CA PRO A 122 8.21 -17.77 1.44
C PRO A 122 7.64 -16.50 2.08
N GLY A 123 6.33 -16.31 1.99
CA GLY A 123 5.66 -15.25 2.72
C GLY A 123 5.88 -15.43 4.23
N PRO A 124 5.83 -14.34 5.02
CA PRO A 124 6.04 -14.42 6.46
C PRO A 124 4.95 -15.22 7.19
N THR A 125 3.78 -15.39 6.57
CA THR A 125 2.68 -16.17 7.13
C THR A 125 2.74 -17.59 6.62
N GLN A 126 2.86 -18.55 7.54
CA GLN A 126 2.79 -19.96 7.21
C GLN A 126 1.39 -20.34 6.70
N ALA A 127 1.37 -21.21 5.70
CA ALA A 127 0.13 -21.81 5.21
C ALA A 127 -0.45 -22.74 6.30
N ARG A 128 -1.73 -22.58 6.62
CA ARG A 128 -2.46 -23.55 7.46
C ARG A 128 -2.42 -24.94 6.79
N PRO A 129 -2.22 -26.04 7.53
CA PRO A 129 -2.25 -27.38 6.96
C PRO A 129 -3.64 -27.78 6.46
N ALA A 130 -3.72 -28.83 5.64
CA ALA A 130 -4.98 -29.24 5.01
C ALA A 130 -6.05 -29.71 6.01
N ASP A 131 -5.65 -30.38 7.09
CA ASP A 131 -6.55 -30.86 8.15
C ASP A 131 -7.24 -29.72 8.91
N GLU A 132 -6.60 -28.56 9.04
CA GLU A 132 -7.21 -27.35 9.58
C GLU A 132 -8.13 -26.63 8.58
N VAL A 133 -7.83 -26.73 7.28
CA VAL A 133 -8.58 -26.04 6.23
C VAL A 133 -9.84 -26.81 5.85
N LEU A 134 -9.75 -28.14 5.74
CA LEU A 134 -10.81 -29.03 5.25
C LEU A 134 -11.77 -29.45 6.38
N VAL A 135 -12.32 -28.46 7.07
CA VAL A 135 -13.22 -28.66 8.21
C VAL A 135 -14.56 -27.95 7.99
N LYS A 136 -15.59 -28.39 8.73
CA LYS A 136 -16.82 -27.61 8.83
C LYS A 136 -16.60 -26.48 9.84
N HIS A 137 -16.91 -25.25 9.45
CA HIS A 137 -16.71 -24.07 10.27
C HIS A 137 -17.99 -23.23 10.42
N GLY A 138 -17.90 -22.15 11.18
CA GLY A 138 -18.99 -21.19 11.35
C GLY A 138 -19.32 -20.42 10.07
N ARG A 139 -20.45 -19.70 10.07
CA ARG A 139 -20.87 -18.84 8.95
C ARG A 139 -20.38 -17.39 9.06
N ASP A 140 -19.30 -17.17 9.81
CA ASP A 140 -18.66 -15.87 10.01
C ASP A 140 -17.79 -15.46 8.81
N ARG A 141 -17.00 -16.40 8.27
CA ARG A 141 -16.09 -16.10 7.14
C ARG A 141 -15.91 -17.30 6.24
N ARG A 142 -16.08 -17.08 4.93
CA ARG A 142 -15.82 -18.11 3.91
C ARG A 142 -14.33 -18.34 3.70
N THR A 143 -13.92 -19.60 3.63
CA THR A 143 -12.57 -19.98 3.22
C THR A 143 -12.31 -19.57 1.77
N ARG A 144 -11.13 -19.00 1.52
CA ARG A 144 -10.74 -18.59 0.17
C ARG A 144 -10.50 -19.81 -0.70
N ALA A 145 -11.01 -19.82 -1.94
CA ALA A 145 -10.85 -20.94 -2.87
C ALA A 145 -9.39 -21.36 -3.10
N VAL A 146 -8.45 -20.42 -3.07
CA VAL A 146 -7.00 -20.71 -3.17
C VAL A 146 -6.51 -21.60 -2.02
N ALA A 147 -7.01 -21.38 -0.80
CA ALA A 147 -6.65 -22.20 0.36
C ALA A 147 -7.26 -23.61 0.25
N LEU A 148 -8.51 -23.71 -0.21
CA LEU A 148 -9.18 -25.00 -0.45
C LEU A 148 -8.46 -25.81 -1.53
N ARG A 149 -8.12 -25.20 -2.67
CA ARG A 149 -7.36 -25.89 -3.73
C ARG A 149 -6.01 -26.41 -3.24
N ARG A 150 -5.26 -25.57 -2.52
CA ARG A 150 -3.98 -25.99 -1.92
C ARG A 150 -4.17 -27.15 -0.94
N ALA A 151 -5.18 -27.08 -0.08
CA ALA A 151 -5.45 -28.15 0.88
C ALA A 151 -5.91 -29.46 0.21
N LEU A 152 -6.67 -29.38 -0.88
CA LEU A 152 -7.06 -30.55 -1.68
C LEU A 152 -5.85 -31.18 -2.38
N ASP A 153 -4.96 -30.36 -2.94
CA ASP A 153 -3.69 -30.81 -3.54
C ASP A 153 -2.77 -31.47 -2.49
N GLU A 154 -2.66 -30.89 -1.29
CA GLU A 154 -1.86 -31.41 -0.17
C GLU A 154 -2.28 -32.83 0.26
N ILE A 155 -3.57 -33.17 0.15
CA ILE A 155 -4.08 -34.53 0.45
C ILE A 155 -4.18 -35.42 -0.80
N GLY A 156 -3.62 -34.99 -1.94
CA GLY A 156 -3.51 -35.79 -3.16
C GLY A 156 -4.77 -35.84 -4.03
N VAL A 157 -5.65 -34.84 -3.95
CA VAL A 157 -6.79 -34.76 -4.89
C VAL A 157 -6.30 -34.40 -6.28
N PRO A 158 -6.60 -35.21 -7.32
CA PRO A 158 -6.19 -34.91 -8.69
C PRO A 158 -6.76 -33.57 -9.17
N GLU A 159 -5.93 -32.75 -9.81
CA GLU A 159 -6.35 -31.46 -10.38
C GLU A 159 -7.05 -31.64 -11.74
N HIS A 160 -8.16 -32.39 -11.75
CA HIS A 160 -9.01 -32.58 -12.93
C HIS A 160 -10.46 -32.27 -12.58
N CYS A 161 -11.24 -31.89 -13.59
CA CYS A 161 -12.67 -31.71 -13.40
C CYS A 161 -13.32 -33.06 -13.06
N GLU A 162 -13.97 -33.16 -11.91
CA GLU A 162 -14.63 -34.39 -11.46
C GLU A 162 -15.82 -34.79 -12.34
N SER A 163 -16.37 -33.85 -13.11
CA SER A 163 -17.51 -34.12 -14.01
C SER A 163 -17.09 -34.57 -15.41
N CYS A 164 -16.10 -33.93 -16.04
CA CYS A 164 -15.75 -34.19 -17.44
C CYS A 164 -14.31 -34.66 -17.64
N GLY A 165 -13.51 -34.76 -16.57
CA GLY A 165 -12.12 -35.19 -16.62
C GLY A 165 -11.15 -34.17 -17.22
N SER A 166 -11.60 -32.97 -17.58
CA SER A 166 -10.71 -31.95 -18.15
C SER A 166 -9.59 -31.59 -17.17
N ALA A 167 -8.37 -31.55 -17.69
CA ALA A 167 -7.18 -31.05 -17.00
C ALA A 167 -7.32 -29.53 -16.69
N PRO A 168 -6.43 -28.93 -15.87
CA PRO A 168 -6.43 -27.51 -15.55
C PRO A 168 -5.81 -26.69 -16.71
N GLU A 169 -6.19 -27.01 -17.93
CA GLU A 169 -5.72 -26.40 -19.16
C GLU A 169 -6.88 -26.22 -20.14
N TRP A 170 -6.90 -25.09 -20.83
CA TRP A 170 -7.80 -24.83 -21.94
C TRP A 170 -7.01 -24.23 -23.11
N ARG A 171 -6.98 -24.95 -24.25
CA ARG A 171 -6.28 -24.53 -25.48
C ARG A 171 -4.80 -24.19 -25.23
N GLY A 172 -4.06 -25.04 -24.51
CA GLY A 172 -2.64 -24.82 -24.21
C GLY A 172 -2.37 -23.71 -23.20
N ARG A 173 -3.41 -23.19 -22.52
CA ARG A 173 -3.28 -22.15 -21.50
C ARG A 173 -3.80 -22.65 -20.16
N PRO A 174 -3.16 -22.29 -19.03
CA PRO A 174 -3.63 -22.67 -17.71
C PRO A 174 -5.08 -22.23 -17.47
N MET A 175 -5.91 -23.16 -17.02
CA MET A 175 -7.28 -22.93 -16.61
C MET A 175 -7.44 -23.34 -15.17
N THR A 176 -7.86 -22.41 -14.34
CA THR A 176 -8.11 -22.68 -12.94
C THR A 176 -9.41 -23.48 -12.78
N LEU A 177 -9.32 -24.67 -12.17
CA LEU A 177 -10.50 -25.39 -11.72
C LEU A 177 -11.13 -24.67 -10.50
N GLU A 178 -12.45 -24.68 -10.47
CA GLU A 178 -13.27 -24.06 -9.45
C GLU A 178 -13.63 -25.09 -8.37
N VAL A 179 -13.64 -24.64 -7.11
CA VAL A 179 -14.07 -25.47 -5.99
C VAL A 179 -15.59 -25.34 -5.87
N ASP A 180 -16.30 -26.46 -6.02
CA ASP A 180 -17.73 -26.56 -5.79
C ASP A 180 -18.01 -27.32 -4.49
N HIS A 181 -18.97 -26.81 -3.74
CA HIS A 181 -19.52 -27.46 -2.55
C HIS A 181 -20.73 -28.27 -3.00
N ILE A 182 -20.66 -29.61 -2.91
CA ILE A 182 -21.68 -30.54 -3.42
C ILE A 182 -23.06 -30.22 -2.81
N ASN A 183 -23.11 -29.93 -1.51
CA ASN A 183 -24.34 -29.57 -0.81
C ASN A 183 -24.72 -28.07 -0.91
N GLY A 184 -23.88 -27.24 -1.55
CA GLY A 184 -24.06 -25.78 -1.64
C GLY A 184 -23.79 -25.00 -0.34
N ASP A 185 -23.42 -25.68 0.75
CA ASP A 185 -23.03 -25.07 2.02
C ASP A 185 -21.54 -24.70 1.99
N TRP A 186 -21.27 -23.41 1.81
CA TRP A 186 -19.91 -22.90 1.75
C TRP A 186 -19.14 -22.98 3.06
N SER A 187 -19.80 -23.23 4.20
CA SER A 187 -19.12 -23.41 5.49
C SER A 187 -18.74 -24.87 5.77
N ASP A 188 -19.07 -25.79 4.87
CA ASP A 188 -18.72 -27.21 4.95
C ASP A 188 -17.56 -27.53 4.00
N ASP A 189 -16.34 -27.16 4.41
CA ASP A 189 -15.12 -27.36 3.61
C ASP A 189 -14.53 -28.77 3.76
N ARG A 190 -15.25 -29.71 4.37
CA ARG A 190 -14.78 -31.10 4.49
C ARG A 190 -14.57 -31.71 3.11
N ARG A 191 -13.49 -32.49 2.95
CA ARG A 191 -13.11 -33.12 1.68
C ARG A 191 -14.28 -33.79 0.95
N GLN A 192 -15.16 -34.49 1.67
CA GLN A 192 -16.28 -35.22 1.08
C GLN A 192 -17.35 -34.32 0.45
N ASN A 193 -17.37 -33.03 0.81
CA ASN A 193 -18.29 -32.04 0.28
C ASN A 193 -17.67 -31.18 -0.84
N LEU A 194 -16.37 -31.31 -1.11
CA LEU A 194 -15.67 -30.51 -2.11
C LEU A 194 -15.37 -31.33 -3.37
N ARG A 195 -15.54 -30.69 -4.52
CA ARG A 195 -15.09 -31.18 -5.82
C ARG A 195 -14.47 -30.09 -6.67
N LEU A 196 -13.56 -30.46 -7.56
CA LEU A 196 -12.98 -29.55 -8.54
C LEU A 196 -13.77 -29.65 -9.85
N LEU A 197 -14.24 -28.52 -10.37
CA LEU A 197 -14.98 -28.44 -11.62
C LEU A 197 -14.34 -27.42 -12.57
N CYS A 198 -14.37 -27.69 -13.88
CA CYS A 198 -14.06 -26.64 -14.85
C CYS A 198 -15.20 -25.60 -14.86
N PRO A 199 -14.95 -24.35 -15.32
CA PRO A 199 -15.98 -23.30 -15.32
C PRO A 199 -17.26 -23.70 -16.06
N ASN A 200 -17.14 -24.50 -17.13
CA ASN A 200 -18.29 -24.98 -17.89
C ASN A 200 -19.13 -25.98 -17.08
N CYS A 201 -18.51 -26.99 -16.47
CA CYS A 201 -19.22 -27.97 -15.64
C CYS A 201 -19.76 -27.35 -14.35
N HIS A 202 -19.06 -26.38 -13.76
CA HIS A 202 -19.56 -25.70 -12.58
C HIS A 202 -20.79 -24.85 -12.88
N SER A 203 -20.83 -24.17 -14.04
CA SER A 203 -21.97 -23.31 -14.43
C SER A 203 -23.33 -24.02 -14.52
N ILE A 204 -23.33 -25.35 -14.68
CA ILE A 204 -24.53 -26.17 -14.79
C ILE A 204 -24.91 -26.90 -13.50
N THR A 205 -24.17 -26.70 -12.39
CA THR A 205 -24.54 -27.28 -11.10
C THR A 205 -25.77 -26.57 -10.53
N SER A 206 -26.58 -27.29 -9.75
CA SER A 206 -27.72 -26.70 -9.04
C SER A 206 -27.30 -25.67 -7.98
N THR A 207 -26.05 -25.74 -7.51
CA THR A 207 -25.44 -24.88 -6.49
C THR A 207 -24.83 -23.61 -7.08
N TRP A 208 -24.64 -23.53 -8.40
CA TRP A 208 -24.04 -22.39 -9.09
C TRP A 208 -24.83 -21.10 -8.84
N CYS A 209 -24.11 -20.01 -8.56
CA CYS A 209 -24.62 -18.63 -8.40
C CYS A 209 -25.80 -18.43 -7.43
N ARG A 210 -26.07 -19.39 -6.52
CA ARG A 210 -27.25 -19.41 -5.62
C ARG A 210 -28.60 -19.69 -6.32
N GLY A 211 -28.66 -20.76 -7.13
CA GLY A 211 -29.93 -21.41 -7.48
C GLY A 211 -30.21 -21.55 -8.98
N GLY A 212 -29.33 -22.24 -9.70
CA GLY A 212 -29.61 -22.67 -11.08
C GLY A 212 -30.72 -23.73 -11.14
N ARG A 213 -31.99 -23.27 -11.14
CA ARG A 213 -33.26 -23.96 -11.47
C ARG A 213 -33.51 -25.35 -10.84
N ARG A 214 -34.61 -25.45 -10.07
CA ARG A 214 -35.30 -26.72 -9.77
C ARG A 214 -35.46 -27.51 -11.08
N LYS A 215 -34.99 -28.76 -11.11
CA LYS A 215 -35.16 -29.70 -12.23
C LYS A 215 -36.62 -29.66 -12.72
N ARG A 216 -36.83 -29.40 -14.02
CA ARG A 216 -38.09 -29.73 -14.71
C ARG A 216 -38.08 -31.21 -15.04
#